data_AF-A0A5C7IV07-F1
#
_entry.id   AF-A0A5C7IV07-F1
#
_cell.length_a   1.000
_cell.length_b   1.000
_cell.length_c   1.000
_cell.angle_alpha   90.00
_cell.angle_beta   90.00
_cell.angle_gamma   90.00
#
_symmetry.space_group_name_H-M   'P 1'
#
loop_
_entity.id
_entity.type
_entity.pdbx_description
1 polymer ?
#
loop_
_entity_poly.entity_id
_entity_poly.type
_entity_poly.pdbx_seq_one_letter_code
_entity_poly.pdbx_strand_id
1 'polypeptide(L)'
;MATSSGSFNPLTSLCNSKKSQLETSWGTLKLGHVGPLATTQRPKKFEKVSYRGCSVVCKAVSVKPQTEIEGLNIAEDVTQLIGKTPMVYLNNIVKGCVANIAAKLEIMEPCCSVKDRIGYSMISDAEKRGLITPGKLLTCFCLAFDHSGINMLLSFFFSQSILVEPTSGNTGIGLAFIAASRGYRLILTMPASMSMERRVLLKAFGAELVLTDSAKGMKGAVQKAEEILNSTPNAYMLQQFDNPANPKKVGCHVVLTNDGIVAYSLMQFSWNPAGEEHATSLQTGGGMGLMSSLNESLVPSFYAFYDCKGKVGSGLPSTEWNCYFPKMLAENQREKLLWGLSVLVSNMCSYIQVHYETTGPEIWEDTRGKVDIFIAGIGTGGTISGVGRYLKEKNPKVKVIGIEPTESNILSGGKPGPHKIQGIGAGFVPRNLDEGVIDEVIEISSDEAVETAKQLALQEGLLVGISSGAAAAAAMKVGKRPENAGKLIAVVFPSFGERYLSSILFQSIREECENMKPEP
;
A
#
# COMPACT_ATOMS: atom_id res chain seq x y z
N MET A 1 44.54 33.52 -36.67
CA MET A 1 44.37 34.96 -36.40
C MET A 1 42.89 35.21 -36.15
N ALA A 2 42.58 35.88 -35.04
CA ALA A 2 41.24 36.10 -34.51
C ALA A 2 40.43 37.13 -35.31
N THR A 3 39.10 37.05 -35.21
CA THR A 3 38.09 38.15 -35.15
C THR A 3 36.70 37.49 -35.26
N SER A 4 35.94 37.29 -34.17
CA SER A 4 35.04 38.23 -33.49
C SER A 4 33.88 38.77 -34.35
N SER A 5 32.72 38.12 -34.25
CA SER A 5 31.37 38.70 -34.33
C SER A 5 30.46 37.72 -33.55
N GLY A 6 29.67 38.07 -32.56
CA GLY A 6 28.82 39.26 -32.40
C GLY A 6 27.41 38.71 -32.19
N SER A 7 27.09 38.38 -30.93
CA SER A 7 25.78 37.92 -30.45
C SER A 7 24.68 38.96 -30.69
N PHE A 8 23.41 38.55 -30.77
CA PHE A 8 22.37 39.05 -29.86
C PHE A 8 21.06 38.24 -29.94
N ASN A 9 20.68 37.77 -28.75
CA ASN A 9 19.44 37.12 -28.35
C ASN A 9 18.51 38.25 -27.81
N PRO A 10 17.25 38.40 -28.24
CA PRO A 10 16.47 39.58 -27.87
C PRO A 10 15.52 39.27 -26.70
N LEU A 11 15.88 39.63 -25.47
CA LEU A 11 14.90 39.75 -24.36
C LEU A 11 15.48 40.59 -23.20
N THR A 12 15.84 41.85 -23.46
CA THR A 12 15.97 42.90 -22.41
C THR A 12 15.88 44.31 -23.01
N SER A 13 14.72 44.96 -22.87
CA SER A 13 14.59 46.35 -22.40
C SER A 13 13.25 46.96 -22.83
N LEU A 14 12.44 47.33 -21.84
CA LEU A 14 11.61 48.52 -21.89
C LEU A 14 11.44 48.99 -20.44
N CYS A 15 11.96 50.19 -20.21
CA CYS A 15 12.09 50.84 -18.92
C CYS A 15 10.95 51.87 -18.76
N ASN A 16 10.62 52.16 -17.50
CA ASN A 16 9.94 53.35 -16.96
C ASN A 16 8.41 53.51 -17.16
N SER A 17 7.65 53.39 -16.07
CA SER A 17 7.45 54.49 -15.11
C SER A 17 6.26 54.21 -14.16
N LYS A 18 6.49 54.32 -12.85
CA LYS A 18 5.66 55.07 -11.88
C LYS A 18 6.17 54.80 -10.46
N LYS A 19 6.59 55.89 -9.81
CA LYS A 19 6.90 55.97 -8.37
C LYS A 19 5.60 55.91 -7.57
N SER A 20 5.56 55.13 -6.49
CA SER A 20 4.86 55.49 -5.27
C SER A 20 5.57 54.88 -4.06
N GLN A 21 5.73 55.72 -3.04
CA GLN A 21 6.45 55.51 -1.79
C GLN A 21 5.77 54.47 -0.89
N LEU A 22 6.55 53.73 -0.08
CA LEU A 22 6.40 53.65 1.39
C LEU A 22 7.50 52.80 2.04
N GLU A 23 8.38 53.53 2.72
CA GLU A 23 9.14 53.28 3.96
C GLU A 23 9.34 51.86 4.50
N THR A 24 10.62 51.46 4.63
CA THR A 24 11.10 50.46 5.60
C THR A 24 11.97 51.17 6.64
N SER A 25 11.52 51.21 7.90
CA SER A 25 12.35 51.68 9.02
C SER A 25 13.23 50.54 9.56
N TRP A 26 14.55 50.67 9.43
CA TRP A 26 15.51 49.93 10.24
C TRP A 26 16.22 50.91 11.15
N GLY A 27 15.90 50.82 12.44
CA GLY A 27 16.49 51.61 13.51
C GLY A 27 17.95 51.23 13.77
N THR A 28 18.78 52.26 13.84
CA THR A 28 20.21 52.33 14.09
C THR A 28 20.58 51.94 15.52
N LEU A 29 21.74 51.28 15.72
CA LEU A 29 22.48 51.36 16.99
C LEU A 29 24.00 51.27 16.81
N LYS A 30 24.59 52.48 16.76
CA LYS A 30 25.91 53.01 17.16
C LYS A 30 27.15 52.08 17.23
N LEU A 31 28.13 52.46 16.39
CA LEU A 31 29.57 52.19 16.53
C LEU A 31 30.20 53.03 17.65
N GLY A 32 30.96 52.39 18.55
CA GLY A 32 31.83 53.01 19.55
C GLY A 32 33.30 52.64 19.32
N HIS A 33 34.18 53.62 19.52
CA HIS A 33 35.60 53.67 19.16
C HIS A 33 36.54 52.64 19.82
N VAL A 34 37.69 52.47 19.16
CA VAL A 34 38.84 51.58 19.42
C VAL A 34 39.82 52.16 20.44
N GLY A 35 40.46 51.30 21.23
CA GLY A 35 41.75 51.58 21.90
C GLY A 35 42.58 50.29 22.04
N PRO A 36 43.91 50.29 21.78
CA PRO A 36 44.72 49.08 21.76
C PRO A 36 45.45 48.83 23.09
N LEU A 37 45.59 47.58 23.52
CA LEU A 37 46.71 47.16 24.36
C LEU A 37 47.03 45.68 24.15
N ALA A 38 48.33 45.39 24.19
CA ALA A 38 48.94 44.18 23.70
C ALA A 38 48.98 43.00 24.70
N THR A 39 49.42 41.87 24.15
CA THR A 39 50.12 40.72 24.74
C THR A 39 49.36 39.56 25.41
N THR A 40 49.55 38.40 24.76
CA THR A 40 49.71 37.03 25.30
C THR A 40 48.56 36.38 26.05
N GLN A 41 47.71 35.61 25.37
CA GLN A 41 47.07 34.41 25.94
C GLN A 41 46.87 33.28 24.91
N ARG A 42 47.11 32.05 25.39
CA ARG A 42 47.09 30.72 24.74
C ARG A 42 45.80 30.42 23.94
N PRO A 43 45.82 29.46 22.98
CA PRO A 43 44.62 29.11 22.21
C PRO A 43 43.56 28.50 23.13
N LYS A 44 42.39 29.13 23.20
CA LYS A 44 41.21 28.58 23.88
C LYS A 44 40.76 27.32 23.14
N LYS A 45 40.62 26.22 23.89
CA LYS A 45 39.93 24.98 23.48
C LYS A 45 38.61 25.35 22.80
N PHE A 46 38.37 24.79 21.61
CA PHE A 46 37.04 24.68 21.03
C PHE A 46 36.14 23.93 22.03
N GLU A 47 35.22 24.64 22.67
CA GLU A 47 34.11 24.01 23.37
C GLU A 47 33.25 23.28 22.35
N LYS A 48 33.11 21.96 22.53
CA LYS A 48 32.10 21.17 21.83
C LYS A 48 30.73 21.76 22.15
N VAL A 49 30.11 22.38 21.16
CA VAL A 49 28.67 22.64 21.20
C VAL A 49 27.97 21.29 21.27
N SER A 50 27.52 20.93 22.47
CA SER A 50 26.67 19.77 22.69
C SER A 50 25.33 20.05 22.01
N TYR A 51 25.13 19.48 20.83
CA TYR A 51 23.79 19.31 20.27
C TYR A 51 23.01 18.43 21.26
N ARG A 52 22.29 19.04 22.20
CA ARG A 52 21.21 18.35 22.91
C ARG A 52 20.29 17.79 21.84
N GLY A 53 20.18 16.46 21.80
CA GLY A 53 19.37 15.74 20.82
C GLY A 53 17.96 16.29 20.82
N CYS A 54 17.65 17.11 19.82
CA CYS A 54 16.29 17.44 19.49
C CYS A 54 15.72 16.15 18.89
N SER A 55 15.01 15.36 19.70
CA SER A 55 14.16 14.32 19.14
C SER A 55 13.14 15.05 18.28
N VAL A 56 13.30 14.99 16.96
CA VAL A 56 12.27 15.44 16.02
C VAL A 56 11.08 14.49 16.22
N VAL A 57 10.21 14.85 17.16
CA VAL A 57 8.89 14.25 17.29
C VAL A 57 8.00 15.16 16.44
N CYS A 58 7.88 14.85 15.15
CA CYS A 58 6.82 15.41 14.34
C CYS A 58 5.50 14.99 14.99
N LYS A 59 4.90 15.87 15.79
CA LYS A 59 3.55 15.67 16.31
C LYS A 59 2.62 15.76 15.10
N ALA A 60 1.95 14.66 14.77
CA ALA A 60 0.91 14.67 13.75
C ALA A 60 -0.16 15.71 14.13
N VAL A 61 -0.36 16.70 13.27
CA VAL A 61 -1.39 17.73 13.42
C VAL A 61 -2.42 17.47 12.33
N SER A 62 -3.41 16.62 12.62
CA SER A 62 -4.59 16.54 11.75
C SER A 62 -5.45 17.77 12.06
N VAL A 63 -5.36 18.78 11.20
CA VAL A 63 -6.30 19.90 11.19
C VAL A 63 -7.24 19.64 10.02
N LYS A 64 -8.54 19.52 10.26
CA LYS A 64 -9.52 19.56 9.16
C LYS A 64 -9.46 20.96 8.55
N PRO A 65 -9.09 21.13 7.27
CA PRO A 65 -9.10 22.46 6.65
C PRO A 65 -10.53 23.01 6.64
N GLN A 66 -10.72 24.21 7.18
CA GLN A 66 -12.03 24.87 7.35
C GLN A 66 -12.58 25.53 6.07
N THR A 67 -12.09 25.17 4.88
CA THR A 67 -12.52 25.80 3.63
C THR A 67 -13.28 24.80 2.76
N GLU A 68 -14.55 24.57 3.08
CA GLU A 68 -15.52 23.88 2.21
C GLU A 68 -15.93 24.85 1.08
N ILE A 69 -14.99 25.15 0.16
CA ILE A 69 -15.34 25.79 -1.11
C ILE A 69 -15.72 24.67 -2.08
N GLU A 70 -17.01 24.56 -2.37
CA GLU A 70 -17.55 23.56 -3.28
C GLU A 70 -16.98 23.70 -4.70
N GLY A 71 -16.65 22.57 -5.34
CA GLY A 71 -16.25 22.51 -6.75
C GLY A 71 -14.76 22.70 -7.07
N LEU A 72 -13.87 22.76 -6.08
CA LEU A 72 -12.42 22.84 -6.31
C LEU A 72 -11.81 21.45 -6.57
N ASN A 73 -10.91 21.35 -7.58
CA ASN A 73 -10.11 20.15 -7.84
C ASN A 73 -8.78 20.20 -7.07
N ILE A 74 -8.86 20.22 -5.73
CA ILE A 74 -7.71 20.25 -4.82
C ILE A 74 -7.90 19.13 -3.80
N ALA A 75 -6.86 18.32 -3.60
CA ALA A 75 -6.90 17.23 -2.63
C ALA A 75 -7.05 17.77 -1.19
N GLU A 76 -7.95 17.17 -0.40
CA GLU A 76 -8.16 17.49 1.01
C GLU A 76 -6.92 17.17 1.86
N ASP A 77 -6.27 16.05 1.55
CA ASP A 77 -5.02 15.61 2.15
C ASP A 77 -4.22 14.73 1.19
N VAL A 78 -3.00 14.36 1.60
CA VAL A 78 -2.06 13.54 0.82
C VAL A 78 -2.63 12.18 0.41
N THR A 79 -3.64 11.66 1.12
CA THR A 79 -4.20 10.34 0.84
C THR A 79 -5.03 10.30 -0.43
N GLN A 80 -5.59 11.44 -0.85
CA GLN A 80 -6.29 11.57 -2.14
C GLN A 80 -5.34 11.67 -3.35
N LEU A 81 -4.03 11.81 -3.11
CA LEU A 81 -2.99 11.81 -4.16
C LEU A 81 -2.46 10.40 -4.49
N ILE A 82 -2.94 9.37 -3.79
CA ILE A 82 -2.51 7.99 -3.97
C ILE A 82 -3.22 7.37 -5.18
N GLY A 83 -2.47 6.61 -5.97
CA GLY A 83 -2.96 5.98 -7.17
C GLY A 83 -3.07 6.94 -8.35
N LYS A 84 -3.86 6.53 -9.36
CA LYS A 84 -3.95 7.24 -10.66
C LYS A 84 -2.57 7.53 -11.28
N THR A 85 -1.62 6.62 -11.05
CA THR A 85 -0.26 6.74 -11.58
C THR A 85 -0.31 6.60 -13.11
N PRO A 86 0.56 7.29 -13.86
CA PRO A 86 0.50 7.21 -15.31
C PRO A 86 1.05 5.88 -15.85
N MET A 87 0.74 5.59 -17.10
CA MET A 87 1.42 4.58 -17.91
C MET A 87 2.30 5.24 -18.97
N VAL A 88 3.45 4.63 -19.28
CA VAL A 88 4.36 5.11 -20.34
C VAL A 88 4.83 3.94 -21.21
N TYR A 89 4.89 4.12 -22.52
CA TYR A 89 5.51 3.12 -23.40
C TYR A 89 7.03 3.09 -23.18
N LEU A 90 7.58 1.89 -23.17
CA LEU A 90 9.03 1.69 -23.31
C LEU A 90 9.38 1.69 -24.80
N ASN A 91 10.50 2.32 -25.19
CA ASN A 91 10.84 2.56 -26.60
C ASN A 91 12.17 1.92 -26.99
N ASN A 92 13.28 2.53 -26.61
CA ASN A 92 14.63 2.12 -27.02
C ASN A 92 15.03 0.78 -26.40
N ILE A 93 14.73 0.59 -25.12
CA ILE A 93 15.10 -0.62 -24.38
C ILE A 93 14.38 -1.88 -24.92
N VAL A 94 13.21 -1.70 -25.54
CA VAL A 94 12.39 -2.80 -26.07
C VAL A 94 12.61 -3.08 -27.56
N LYS A 95 13.65 -2.49 -28.18
CA LYS A 95 14.01 -2.81 -29.58
C LYS A 95 14.10 -4.33 -29.80
N GLY A 96 13.41 -4.81 -30.84
CA GLY A 96 13.28 -6.23 -31.17
C GLY A 96 12.09 -6.94 -30.51
N CYS A 97 11.34 -6.29 -29.63
CA CYS A 97 10.04 -6.82 -29.20
C CYS A 97 9.02 -6.71 -30.35
N VAL A 98 8.17 -7.72 -30.45
CA VAL A 98 7.03 -7.74 -31.39
C VAL A 98 5.73 -7.27 -30.73
N ALA A 99 5.70 -7.20 -29.39
CA ALA A 99 4.62 -6.61 -28.59
C ALA A 99 4.96 -5.19 -28.11
N ASN A 100 3.94 -4.38 -27.89
CA ASN A 100 4.08 -3.09 -27.21
C ASN A 100 4.17 -3.30 -25.70
N ILE A 101 5.03 -2.55 -25.01
CA ILE A 101 5.20 -2.64 -23.56
C ILE A 101 4.94 -1.26 -22.94
N ALA A 102 3.97 -1.18 -22.05
CA ALA A 102 3.63 0.01 -21.28
C ALA A 102 3.87 -0.23 -19.79
N ALA A 103 4.69 0.61 -19.17
CA ALA A 103 5.01 0.55 -17.75
C ALA A 103 4.00 1.36 -16.93
N LYS A 104 3.42 0.75 -15.91
CA LYS A 104 2.60 1.39 -14.87
C LYS A 104 3.53 1.96 -13.79
N LEU A 105 3.60 3.29 -13.70
CA LEU A 105 4.63 4.00 -12.96
C LEU A 105 4.26 4.22 -11.48
N GLU A 106 4.26 3.15 -10.70
CA GLU A 106 4.12 3.24 -9.23
C GLU A 106 5.30 3.97 -8.56
N ILE A 107 6.35 4.27 -9.33
CA ILE A 107 7.43 5.19 -8.95
C ILE A 107 6.92 6.62 -8.71
N MET A 108 5.75 6.99 -9.23
CA MET A 108 5.13 8.31 -9.15
C MET A 108 4.03 8.42 -8.08
N GLU A 109 3.87 7.41 -7.23
CA GLU A 109 3.09 7.55 -6.01
C GLU A 109 3.68 8.65 -5.10
N PRO A 110 2.91 9.24 -4.15
CA PRO A 110 3.36 10.37 -3.34
C PRO A 110 4.67 10.15 -2.59
N CYS A 111 4.89 8.93 -2.10
CA CYS A 111 6.11 8.44 -1.49
C CYS A 111 6.77 7.36 -2.38
N CYS A 112 6.68 7.53 -3.70
CA CYS A 112 7.51 6.93 -4.73
C CYS A 112 7.52 5.39 -4.76
N SER A 113 6.43 4.75 -4.32
CA SER A 113 6.27 3.31 -4.50
C SER A 113 4.82 2.84 -4.42
N VAL A 114 4.56 1.67 -5.03
CA VAL A 114 3.29 0.93 -4.97
C VAL A 114 2.77 0.68 -3.55
N LYS A 115 3.64 0.80 -2.54
CA LYS A 115 3.29 0.52 -1.14
C LYS A 115 2.48 1.64 -0.49
N ASP A 116 2.39 2.79 -1.14
CA ASP A 116 1.57 3.91 -0.66
C ASP A 116 0.08 3.54 -0.70
N ARG A 117 -0.34 2.84 -1.77
CA ARG A 117 -1.68 2.25 -1.91
C ARG A 117 -2.04 1.35 -0.73
N ILE A 118 -1.18 0.39 -0.41
CA ILE A 118 -1.48 -0.56 0.66
C ILE A 118 -1.38 0.10 2.04
N GLY A 119 -0.43 1.02 2.24
CA GLY A 119 -0.29 1.81 3.46
C GLY A 119 -1.60 2.52 3.82
N TYR A 120 -2.20 3.16 2.82
CA TYR A 120 -3.51 3.77 2.94
C TYR A 120 -4.62 2.73 3.18
N SER A 121 -4.72 1.72 2.32
CA SER A 121 -5.86 0.78 2.34
C SER A 121 -5.97 0.00 3.64
N MET A 122 -4.84 -0.40 4.25
CA MET A 122 -4.86 -1.15 5.51
C MET A 122 -5.42 -0.30 6.66
N ILE A 123 -4.97 0.95 6.75
CA ILE A 123 -5.37 1.88 7.79
C ILE A 123 -6.84 2.26 7.55
N SER A 124 -7.21 2.60 6.32
CA SER A 124 -8.59 2.96 5.98
C SER A 124 -9.57 1.81 6.19
N ASP A 125 -9.20 0.57 5.88
CA ASP A 125 -10.04 -0.60 6.14
C ASP A 125 -10.23 -0.83 7.65
N ALA A 126 -9.14 -0.78 8.42
CA ALA A 126 -9.21 -0.93 9.87
C ALA A 126 -10.06 0.19 10.52
N GLU A 127 -9.99 1.42 10.02
CA GLU A 127 -10.86 2.53 10.44
C GLU A 127 -12.34 2.28 10.10
N LYS A 128 -12.64 1.88 8.85
CA LYS A 128 -14.01 1.58 8.40
C LYS A 128 -14.64 0.46 9.22
N ARG A 129 -13.84 -0.51 9.67
CA ARG A 129 -14.25 -1.61 10.52
C ARG A 129 -14.29 -1.26 12.02
N GLY A 130 -13.92 -0.03 12.39
CA GLY A 130 -13.86 0.43 13.78
C GLY A 130 -12.80 -0.27 14.63
N LEU A 131 -11.79 -0.89 14.01
CA LEU A 131 -10.70 -1.60 14.69
C LEU A 131 -9.62 -0.66 15.21
N ILE A 132 -9.47 0.49 14.56
CA ILE A 132 -8.52 1.54 14.95
C ILE A 132 -9.19 2.92 14.91
N THR A 133 -8.68 3.82 15.74
CA THR A 133 -9.11 5.23 15.77
C THR A 133 -7.90 6.17 15.91
N PRO A 134 -7.86 7.29 15.15
CA PRO A 134 -6.80 8.29 15.26
C PRO A 134 -6.88 9.07 16.59
N GLY A 135 -5.82 9.79 16.99
CA GLY A 135 -5.78 10.54 18.27
C GLY A 135 -6.94 11.54 18.45
N LYS A 136 -7.35 12.04 19.62
CA LYS A 136 -6.78 12.26 20.98
C LYS A 136 -7.80 11.73 22.00
N LEU A 137 -7.39 11.41 23.23
CA LEU A 137 -8.27 10.95 24.33
C LEU A 137 -9.51 11.87 24.46
N LEU A 138 -10.63 11.47 23.87
CA LEU A 138 -11.90 12.13 24.06
C LEU A 138 -12.52 11.49 25.29
N THR A 139 -12.47 12.21 26.41
CA THR A 139 -13.34 11.89 27.54
C THR A 139 -14.73 12.37 27.15
N CYS A 140 -15.59 11.46 26.71
CA CYS A 140 -17.00 11.76 26.53
C CYS A 140 -17.68 11.56 27.88
N PHE A 141 -18.18 12.65 28.48
CA PHE A 141 -19.06 12.58 29.65
C PHE A 141 -20.50 12.45 29.14
N CYS A 142 -21.07 11.25 29.20
CA CYS A 142 -22.51 11.09 29.01
C CYS A 142 -23.22 11.32 30.35
N LEU A 143 -24.10 12.32 30.39
CA LEU A 143 -25.04 12.53 31.48
C LEU A 143 -26.33 11.76 31.16
N ALA A 144 -26.58 10.66 31.86
CA ALA A 144 -27.88 10.00 31.83
C ALA A 144 -28.85 10.72 32.78
N PHE A 145 -30.00 11.17 32.27
CA PHE A 145 -31.07 11.78 33.05
C PHE A 145 -32.18 10.73 33.26
N ASP A 146 -32.55 10.48 34.51
CA ASP A 146 -33.85 9.88 34.83
C ASP A 146 -34.81 10.95 35.40
N HIS A 147 -36.08 10.58 35.58
CA HIS A 147 -37.15 11.47 36.08
C HIS A 147 -36.92 12.03 37.50
N SER A 148 -35.85 11.63 38.21
CA SER A 148 -35.49 12.06 39.55
C SER A 148 -34.19 12.89 39.64
N GLY A 149 -33.48 13.10 38.54
CA GLY A 149 -32.23 13.88 38.48
C GLY A 149 -30.98 13.04 38.21
N ILE A 150 -29.86 13.70 37.86
CA ILE A 150 -28.60 13.10 37.38
C ILE A 150 -28.08 12.04 38.36
N ASN A 151 -27.89 10.79 37.91
CA ASN A 151 -27.34 9.72 38.75
C ASN A 151 -26.22 8.87 38.13
N MET A 152 -25.73 9.15 36.90
CA MET A 152 -24.56 8.42 36.38
C MET A 152 -23.75 9.23 35.38
N LEU A 153 -22.49 9.50 35.73
CA LEU A 153 -21.47 10.05 34.85
C LEU A 153 -20.71 8.87 34.22
N LEU A 154 -21.09 8.48 32.99
CA LEU A 154 -20.32 7.49 32.23
C LEU A 154 -19.19 8.20 31.48
N SER A 155 -17.95 7.98 31.92
CA SER A 155 -16.75 8.43 31.22
C SER A 155 -16.31 7.35 30.23
N PHE A 156 -16.49 7.60 28.93
CA PHE A 156 -15.89 6.76 27.89
C PHE A 156 -14.49 7.29 27.57
N PHE A 157 -13.47 6.44 27.73
CA PHE A 157 -12.10 6.73 27.30
C PHE A 157 -11.88 6.16 25.91
N PHE A 158 -11.80 7.02 24.89
CA PHE A 158 -11.30 6.58 23.57
C PHE A 158 -9.78 6.62 23.58
N SER A 159 -9.15 5.46 23.73
CA SER A 159 -7.70 5.32 23.66
C SER A 159 -7.22 5.20 22.21
N GLN A 160 -6.32 6.09 21.81
CA GLN A 160 -5.68 6.12 20.48
C GLN A 160 -5.05 4.76 20.13
N SER A 161 -5.28 4.29 18.91
CA SER A 161 -4.64 3.07 18.41
C SER A 161 -3.18 3.33 18.05
N ILE A 162 -2.33 2.33 18.30
CA ILE A 162 -0.91 2.37 17.99
C ILE A 162 -0.65 1.37 16.86
N LEU A 163 -0.27 1.86 15.69
CA LEU A 163 0.03 1.00 14.56
C LEU A 163 1.39 0.33 14.76
N VAL A 164 1.47 -0.97 14.49
CA VAL A 164 2.70 -1.75 14.57
C VAL A 164 2.88 -2.51 13.26
N GLU A 165 4.08 -2.50 12.69
CA GLU A 165 4.39 -3.36 11.53
C GLU A 165 5.87 -3.77 11.50
N PRO A 166 6.19 -5.06 11.32
CA PRO A 166 7.54 -5.51 11.03
C PRO A 166 7.88 -5.27 9.56
N THR A 167 8.61 -4.19 9.28
CA THR A 167 9.00 -3.85 7.91
C THR A 167 10.19 -2.91 7.88
N SER A 168 11.08 -3.16 6.92
CA SER A 168 12.20 -2.29 6.57
C SER A 168 12.14 -1.77 5.14
N GLY A 169 11.06 -2.10 4.42
CA GLY A 169 10.88 -1.78 3.01
C GLY A 169 9.93 -0.62 2.78
N ASN A 170 9.47 -0.51 1.53
CA ASN A 170 8.56 0.54 1.09
C ASN A 170 7.23 0.56 1.87
N THR A 171 6.77 -0.57 2.39
CA THR A 171 5.57 -0.64 3.26
C THR A 171 5.70 0.21 4.50
N GLY A 172 6.89 0.28 5.11
CA GLY A 172 7.12 1.13 6.28
C GLY A 172 6.99 2.61 5.94
N ILE A 173 7.45 3.03 4.76
CA ILE A 173 7.35 4.41 4.28
C ILE A 173 5.89 4.75 3.98
N GLY A 174 5.19 3.86 3.25
CA GLY A 174 3.77 3.99 2.94
C GLY A 174 2.93 4.14 4.21
N LEU A 175 3.21 3.35 5.25
CA LEU A 175 2.53 3.48 6.54
C LEU A 175 2.92 4.75 7.29
N ALA A 176 4.19 5.16 7.23
CA ALA A 176 4.68 6.30 7.98
C ALA A 176 4.04 7.62 7.53
N PHE A 177 3.92 7.87 6.22
CA PHE A 177 3.29 9.12 5.76
C PHE A 177 1.76 9.14 6.00
N ILE A 178 1.09 7.99 5.92
CA ILE A 178 -0.34 7.88 6.24
C ILE A 178 -0.58 8.05 7.74
N ALA A 179 0.23 7.42 8.58
CA ALA A 179 0.15 7.57 10.02
C ALA A 179 0.38 9.04 10.43
N ALA A 180 1.34 9.71 9.79
CA ALA A 180 1.62 11.12 10.00
C ALA A 180 0.43 12.02 9.60
N SER A 181 -0.21 11.77 8.44
CA SER A 181 -1.35 12.58 7.98
C SER A 181 -2.63 12.34 8.78
N ARG A 182 -2.86 11.09 9.23
CA ARG A 182 -4.08 10.68 9.96
C ARG A 182 -3.95 10.77 11.48
N GLY A 183 -2.78 11.09 12.02
CA GLY A 183 -2.63 11.23 13.48
C GLY A 183 -2.51 9.90 14.24
N TYR A 184 -1.91 8.88 13.62
CA TYR A 184 -1.56 7.64 14.29
C TYR A 184 -0.13 7.67 14.83
N ARG A 185 0.04 7.06 15.99
CA ARG A 185 1.36 6.62 16.45
C ARG A 185 1.73 5.36 15.67
N LEU A 186 2.92 5.32 15.09
CA LEU A 186 3.42 4.18 14.31
C LEU A 186 4.73 3.67 14.89
N ILE A 187 4.81 2.36 15.15
CA ILE A 187 6.00 1.64 15.57
C ILE A 187 6.39 0.66 14.45
N LEU A 188 7.63 0.78 13.96
CA LEU A 188 8.20 -0.12 12.96
C LEU A 188 9.35 -0.92 13.55
N THR A 189 9.29 -2.24 13.44
CA THR A 189 10.40 -3.12 13.81
C THR A 189 11.20 -3.51 12.58
N MET A 190 12.53 -3.47 12.69
CA MET A 190 13.43 -3.84 11.58
C MET A 190 14.81 -4.29 12.08
N PRO A 191 15.54 -5.11 11.31
CA PRO A 191 16.92 -5.46 11.64
C PRO A 191 17.83 -4.23 11.69
N ALA A 192 18.80 -4.20 12.62
CA ALA A 192 19.76 -3.11 12.74
C ALA A 192 20.66 -2.94 11.51
N SER A 193 20.78 -3.97 10.66
CA SER A 193 21.49 -3.95 9.38
C SER A 193 20.85 -3.05 8.32
N MET A 194 19.63 -2.55 8.54
CA MET A 194 18.99 -1.63 7.61
C MET A 194 19.73 -0.30 7.50
N SER A 195 19.73 0.28 6.29
CA SER A 195 20.54 1.45 5.99
C SER A 195 20.11 2.69 6.79
N MET A 196 21.05 3.61 7.01
CA MET A 196 20.77 4.86 7.73
C MET A 196 19.74 5.72 7.00
N GLU A 197 19.81 5.80 5.68
CA GLU A 197 18.92 6.62 4.86
C GLU A 197 17.46 6.23 5.05
N ARG A 198 17.17 4.92 5.10
CA ARG A 198 15.82 4.42 5.38
C ARG A 198 15.33 4.79 6.78
N ARG A 199 16.19 4.64 7.79
CA ARG A 199 15.85 4.99 9.16
C ARG A 199 15.58 6.49 9.31
N VAL A 200 16.40 7.33 8.68
CA VAL A 200 16.24 8.78 8.66
C VAL A 200 14.90 9.16 8.02
N LEU A 201 14.57 8.58 6.87
CA LEU A 201 13.30 8.84 6.19
C LEU A 201 12.07 8.46 7.04
N LEU A 202 12.09 7.28 7.67
CA LEU A 202 10.98 6.84 8.52
C LEU A 202 10.84 7.73 9.77
N LYS A 203 11.98 8.13 10.37
CA LYS A 203 11.99 9.07 11.50
C LYS A 203 11.50 10.46 11.11
N ALA A 204 11.74 10.92 9.88
CA ALA A 204 11.25 12.22 9.40
C ALA A 204 9.71 12.28 9.38
N PHE A 205 9.04 11.16 9.09
CA PHE A 205 7.58 11.02 9.21
C PHE A 205 7.09 10.81 10.66
N GLY A 206 7.98 10.81 11.66
CA GLY A 206 7.61 10.61 13.06
C GLY A 206 7.45 9.15 13.49
N ALA A 207 7.86 8.18 12.66
CA ALA A 207 7.78 6.77 13.04
C ALA A 207 8.75 6.43 14.19
N GLU A 208 8.26 5.63 15.13
CA GLU A 208 9.10 5.02 16.16
C GLU A 208 9.77 3.77 15.59
N LEU A 209 11.10 3.71 15.70
CA LEU A 209 11.88 2.61 15.15
C LEU A 209 12.41 1.75 16.28
N VAL A 210 12.11 0.45 16.24
CA VAL A 210 12.66 -0.54 17.15
C VAL A 210 13.58 -1.44 16.34
N LEU A 211 14.89 -1.31 16.59
CA LEU A 211 15.89 -2.11 15.91
C LEU A 211 16.04 -3.47 16.58
N THR A 212 16.03 -4.53 15.78
CA THR A 212 16.24 -5.91 16.23
C THR A 212 17.62 -6.41 15.80
N ASP A 213 18.02 -7.54 16.37
CA ASP A 213 19.27 -8.22 16.02
C ASP A 213 19.35 -8.52 14.51
N SER A 214 20.41 -8.04 13.87
CA SER A 214 20.70 -8.25 12.45
C SER A 214 20.80 -9.73 12.08
N ALA A 215 21.33 -10.57 12.97
CA ALA A 215 21.52 -11.99 12.71
C ALA A 215 20.18 -12.75 12.59
N LYS A 216 19.12 -12.25 13.24
CA LYS A 216 17.78 -12.84 13.18
C LYS A 216 16.98 -12.40 11.95
N GLY A 217 17.49 -11.41 11.19
CA GLY A 217 16.82 -10.87 10.02
C GLY A 217 15.36 -10.47 10.30
N MET A 218 14.50 -10.63 9.29
CA MET A 218 13.09 -10.26 9.42
C MET A 218 12.32 -11.11 10.43
N LYS A 219 12.73 -12.36 10.68
CA LYS A 219 12.12 -13.21 11.72
C LYS A 219 12.23 -12.56 13.10
N GLY A 220 13.39 -11.97 13.42
CA GLY A 220 13.57 -11.21 14.66
C GLY A 220 12.71 -9.95 14.74
N ALA A 221 12.51 -9.26 13.62
CA ALA A 221 11.65 -8.09 13.54
C ALA A 221 10.17 -8.46 13.77
N VAL A 222 9.69 -9.55 13.17
CA VAL A 222 8.32 -10.08 13.38
C VAL A 222 8.11 -10.45 14.84
N GLN A 223 9.02 -11.22 15.44
CA GLN A 223 8.95 -11.58 16.86
C GLN A 223 8.85 -10.35 17.76
N LYS A 224 9.64 -9.30 17.47
CA LYS A 224 9.58 -8.05 18.25
C LYS A 224 8.28 -7.29 18.04
N ALA A 225 7.71 -7.31 16.83
CA ALA A 225 6.41 -6.68 16.56
C ALA A 225 5.28 -7.39 17.33
N GLU A 226 5.30 -8.72 17.38
CA GLU A 226 4.36 -9.53 18.18
C GLU A 226 4.51 -9.27 19.68
N GLU A 227 5.75 -9.14 20.17
CA GLU A 227 6.02 -8.76 21.57
C GLU A 227 5.42 -7.39 21.91
N ILE A 228 5.61 -6.39 21.02
CA ILE A 228 5.06 -5.05 21.18
C ILE A 228 3.53 -5.09 21.13
N LEU A 229 2.95 -5.83 20.18
CA LEU A 229 1.51 -6.02 20.05
C LEU A 229 0.90 -6.59 21.34
N ASN A 230 1.53 -7.60 21.93
CA ASN A 230 1.03 -8.27 23.14
C ASN A 230 1.23 -7.45 24.42
N SER A 231 2.20 -6.54 24.45
CA SER A 231 2.56 -5.76 25.63
C SER A 231 2.01 -4.32 25.63
N THR A 232 1.55 -3.82 24.49
CA THR A 232 1.12 -2.43 24.31
C THR A 232 -0.40 -2.35 24.16
N PRO A 233 -1.12 -1.71 25.11
CA PRO A 233 -2.55 -1.48 24.97
C PRO A 233 -2.89 -0.70 23.70
N ASN A 234 -3.94 -1.11 23.00
CA ASN A 234 -4.39 -0.53 21.73
C ASN A 234 -3.40 -0.63 20.56
N ALA A 235 -2.37 -1.48 20.68
CA ALA A 235 -1.55 -1.81 19.52
C ALA A 235 -2.36 -2.61 18.50
N TYR A 236 -2.18 -2.28 17.22
CA TYR A 236 -2.81 -2.93 16.10
C TYR A 236 -1.74 -3.24 15.03
N MET A 237 -1.57 -4.53 14.73
CA MET A 237 -0.59 -4.99 13.74
C MET A 237 -1.25 -5.26 12.40
N LEU A 238 -0.71 -4.65 11.33
CA LEU A 238 -1.37 -4.59 10.03
C LEU A 238 -1.15 -5.85 9.18
N GLN A 239 0.03 -6.48 9.30
CA GLN A 239 0.37 -7.81 8.76
C GLN A 239 0.35 -7.88 7.22
N GLN A 240 1.33 -7.24 6.54
CA GLN A 240 1.33 -7.14 5.07
C GLN A 240 1.29 -8.43 4.25
N PHE A 241 1.62 -9.57 4.85
CA PHE A 241 1.57 -10.87 4.20
C PHE A 241 0.32 -11.68 4.53
N ASP A 242 -0.36 -11.34 5.63
CA ASP A 242 -1.30 -12.23 6.31
C ASP A 242 -2.57 -11.53 6.84
N ASN A 243 -2.77 -10.24 6.51
CA ASN A 243 -3.81 -9.42 7.13
C ASN A 243 -5.15 -10.17 7.18
N PRO A 244 -5.72 -10.38 8.39
CA PRO A 244 -6.88 -11.22 8.63
C PRO A 244 -8.19 -10.69 8.00
N ALA A 245 -8.16 -9.59 7.24
CA ALA A 245 -9.18 -9.24 6.25
C ALA A 245 -9.27 -10.24 5.07
N ASN A 246 -8.37 -11.23 4.98
CA ASN A 246 -8.48 -12.31 4.01
C ASN A 246 -9.64 -13.26 4.41
N PRO A 247 -10.64 -13.48 3.56
CA PRO A 247 -11.61 -14.53 3.83
C PRO A 247 -10.87 -15.85 3.57
N LYS A 248 -10.76 -16.70 4.60
CA LYS A 248 -10.84 -18.14 4.29
C LYS A 248 -12.16 -18.32 3.55
N LYS A 249 -12.26 -19.14 2.50
CA LYS A 249 -13.56 -19.44 1.86
C LYS A 249 -14.64 -19.61 2.94
N VAL A 250 -15.49 -18.61 3.15
CA VAL A 250 -16.61 -18.68 4.08
C VAL A 250 -17.83 -18.87 3.19
N GLY A 251 -18.31 -20.10 3.10
CA GLY A 251 -19.65 -20.35 2.57
C GLY A 251 -20.64 -19.84 3.59
N CYS A 252 -21.54 -18.93 3.19
CA CYS A 252 -22.61 -18.46 4.05
C CYS A 252 -23.88 -19.27 3.71
N HIS A 253 -24.35 -20.10 4.64
CA HIS A 253 -25.66 -20.73 4.53
C HIS A 253 -26.72 -19.77 5.09
N VAL A 254 -27.61 -19.30 4.21
CA VAL A 254 -28.79 -18.52 4.59
C VAL A 254 -30.01 -19.42 4.43
N VAL A 255 -30.68 -19.75 5.54
CA VAL A 255 -31.96 -20.47 5.51
C VAL A 255 -33.09 -19.45 5.58
N LEU A 256 -33.86 -19.34 4.50
CA LEU A 256 -35.07 -18.52 4.43
C LEU A 256 -36.29 -19.39 4.75
N THR A 257 -37.10 -18.96 5.72
CA THR A 257 -38.43 -19.54 5.95
C THR A 257 -39.51 -18.53 5.54
N ASN A 258 -40.75 -18.99 5.36
CA ASN A 258 -41.88 -18.13 4.96
C ASN A 258 -42.15 -16.96 5.92
N ASP A 259 -41.63 -17.02 7.15
CA ASP A 259 -41.82 -16.00 8.20
C ASP A 259 -40.56 -15.12 8.44
N GLY A 260 -39.49 -15.28 7.66
CA GLY A 260 -38.24 -14.51 7.76
C GLY A 260 -36.96 -15.35 7.92
N ILE A 261 -35.81 -14.68 8.06
CA ILE A 261 -34.49 -15.31 8.29
C ILE A 261 -34.41 -15.78 9.75
N VAL A 262 -34.22 -17.08 9.98
CA VAL A 262 -34.20 -17.67 11.34
C VAL A 262 -32.80 -18.06 11.80
N ALA A 263 -31.84 -18.30 10.88
CA ALA A 263 -30.44 -18.57 11.28
C ALA A 263 -29.45 -18.32 10.14
N TYR A 264 -28.27 -17.84 10.50
CA TYR A 264 -27.04 -17.93 9.70
C TYR A 264 -26.05 -18.80 10.48
N SER A 265 -25.38 -19.73 9.78
CA SER A 265 -24.27 -20.50 10.35
C SER A 265 -23.01 -20.20 9.56
N LEU A 266 -21.98 -19.69 10.24
CA LEU A 266 -20.64 -19.57 9.69
C LEU A 266 -19.98 -20.95 9.79
N MET A 267 -19.76 -21.62 8.65
CA MET A 267 -18.93 -22.82 8.61
C MET A 267 -17.51 -22.44 8.21
N GLN A 268 -16.54 -22.87 9.02
CA GLN A 268 -15.13 -22.80 8.65
C GLN A 268 -14.75 -24.14 8.05
N PHE A 269 -14.23 -24.12 6.83
CA PHE A 269 -13.63 -25.29 6.19
C PHE A 269 -12.12 -25.23 6.39
N SER A 270 -11.55 -26.28 6.98
CA SER A 270 -10.10 -26.44 7.13
C SER A 270 -9.61 -27.63 6.32
N TRP A 271 -8.54 -27.44 5.57
CA TRP A 271 -7.84 -28.51 4.87
C TRP A 271 -6.74 -29.08 5.76
N ASN A 272 -6.74 -30.40 5.94
CA ASN A 272 -5.57 -31.13 6.45
C ASN A 272 -4.64 -31.44 5.26
N PRO A 273 -3.30 -31.47 5.40
CA PRO A 273 -2.35 -31.91 4.37
C PRO A 273 -2.65 -33.25 3.64
N ALA A 274 -3.63 -34.04 4.08
CA ALA A 274 -4.11 -35.24 3.40
C ALA A 274 -5.27 -35.01 2.39
N GLY A 275 -5.83 -33.81 2.30
CA GLY A 275 -6.88 -33.47 1.33
C GLY A 275 -8.32 -33.84 1.71
N GLU A 276 -8.57 -34.22 2.96
CA GLU A 276 -9.92 -34.48 3.46
C GLU A 276 -10.59 -33.20 4.00
N GLU A 277 -11.86 -33.01 3.63
CA GLU A 277 -12.67 -31.84 3.96
C GLU A 277 -13.38 -32.03 5.30
N HIS A 278 -13.04 -31.19 6.29
CA HIS A 278 -13.74 -31.14 7.57
C HIS A 278 -14.41 -29.77 7.75
N ALA A 279 -15.72 -29.80 8.02
CA ALA A 279 -16.53 -28.63 8.32
C ALA A 279 -16.71 -28.47 9.83
N THR A 280 -16.40 -27.29 10.36
CA THR A 280 -16.57 -26.98 11.78
C THR A 280 -17.52 -25.78 11.92
N SER A 281 -18.60 -25.91 12.69
CA SER A 281 -19.54 -24.79 12.91
C SER A 281 -18.94 -23.76 13.88
N LEU A 282 -18.84 -22.50 13.46
CA LEU A 282 -18.48 -21.40 14.33
C LEU A 282 -19.78 -20.71 14.78
N GLN A 283 -20.21 -21.00 16.02
CA GLN A 283 -21.23 -20.30 16.81
C GLN A 283 -22.57 -19.92 16.13
N THR A 284 -23.68 -20.41 16.69
CA THR A 284 -25.01 -19.84 16.49
C THR A 284 -25.13 -18.51 17.25
N GLY A 285 -24.99 -17.39 16.55
CA GLY A 285 -25.27 -16.06 17.10
C GLY A 285 -26.76 -15.73 16.93
N GLY A 286 -27.56 -15.95 17.98
CA GLY A 286 -28.98 -15.56 18.02
C GLY A 286 -29.22 -14.53 19.12
N GLY A 287 -29.43 -13.28 18.73
CA GLY A 287 -29.82 -12.18 19.62
C GLY A 287 -31.04 -11.46 19.06
N MET A 288 -32.21 -12.10 19.10
CA MET A 288 -33.53 -11.47 19.20
C MET A 288 -34.47 -12.55 19.74
N GLY A 289 -34.98 -12.36 20.96
CA GLY A 289 -35.74 -13.37 21.67
C GLY A 289 -37.09 -13.65 21.01
N LEU A 290 -37.37 -14.93 20.75
CA LEU A 290 -38.67 -15.57 20.93
C LEU A 290 -38.53 -17.10 20.80
N MET A 291 -39.09 -17.79 21.79
CA MET A 291 -39.40 -19.22 21.85
C MET A 291 -38.26 -20.23 21.97
N SER A 292 -38.06 -20.65 23.22
CA SER A 292 -37.81 -22.04 23.61
C SER A 292 -38.67 -23.04 22.82
N SER A 293 -38.07 -24.19 22.50
CA SER A 293 -38.62 -25.40 21.88
C SER A 293 -38.87 -25.35 20.37
N LEU A 294 -37.87 -25.79 19.60
CA LEU A 294 -38.11 -26.45 18.31
C LEU A 294 -37.55 -27.88 18.40
N ASN A 295 -38.47 -28.81 18.16
CA ASN A 295 -38.30 -30.25 18.17
C ASN A 295 -37.41 -30.68 16.99
N GLU A 296 -36.49 -31.63 17.18
CA GLU A 296 -35.51 -32.13 16.17
C GLU A 296 -36.12 -32.89 14.98
N SER A 297 -37.40 -32.70 14.69
CA SER A 297 -38.11 -33.48 13.69
C SER A 297 -39.18 -32.61 13.04
N LEU A 298 -38.78 -31.83 12.02
CA LEU A 298 -39.59 -31.32 10.90
C LEU A 298 -38.87 -30.14 10.21
N VAL A 299 -37.93 -30.43 9.30
CA VAL A 299 -37.56 -29.48 8.23
C VAL A 299 -37.35 -30.28 6.93
N PRO A 300 -38.23 -30.17 5.92
CA PRO A 300 -37.91 -30.61 4.57
C PRO A 300 -36.89 -29.65 3.98
N SER A 301 -35.72 -30.17 3.66
CA SER A 301 -34.55 -29.39 3.23
C SER A 301 -34.76 -28.69 1.89
N PHE A 302 -34.63 -27.37 1.86
CA PHE A 302 -34.35 -26.61 0.65
C PHE A 302 -32.90 -26.14 0.69
N TYR A 303 -32.06 -26.67 -0.20
CA TYR A 303 -30.65 -26.28 -0.35
C TYR A 303 -30.51 -25.39 -1.59
N ALA A 304 -29.91 -24.20 -1.42
CA ALA A 304 -29.41 -23.41 -2.54
C ALA A 304 -27.89 -23.24 -2.36
N PHE A 305 -27.12 -23.72 -3.34
CA PHE A 305 -25.67 -23.53 -3.40
C PHE A 305 -25.37 -22.30 -4.26
N TYR A 306 -24.50 -21.42 -3.79
CA TYR A 306 -23.95 -20.33 -4.58
C TYR A 306 -22.46 -20.60 -4.85
N ASP A 307 -22.12 -20.82 -6.12
CA ASP A 307 -20.74 -20.77 -6.61
C ASP A 307 -20.41 -19.30 -6.99
N CYS A 308 -19.24 -18.81 -6.61
CA CYS A 308 -18.72 -17.47 -6.94
C CYS A 308 -18.49 -17.26 -8.44
N LYS A 309 -18.65 -18.29 -9.28
CA LYS A 309 -18.89 -18.13 -10.72
C LYS A 309 -20.41 -18.19 -10.92
N GLY A 310 -21.07 -17.10 -11.28
CA GLY A 310 -22.53 -16.99 -11.45
C GLY A 310 -23.20 -17.94 -12.47
N LYS A 311 -23.02 -19.25 -12.33
CA LYS A 311 -23.74 -20.32 -13.02
C LYS A 311 -24.59 -21.03 -11.99
N VAL A 312 -25.90 -20.78 -12.06
CA VAL A 312 -26.90 -21.63 -11.43
C VAL A 312 -26.86 -22.97 -12.16
N GLY A 313 -26.44 -24.03 -11.45
CA GLY A 313 -26.67 -25.40 -11.92
C GLY A 313 -28.17 -25.66 -11.95
N SER A 314 -28.77 -25.66 -13.14
CA SER A 314 -30.20 -25.86 -13.34
C SER A 314 -30.58 -27.32 -13.14
N GLY A 315 -31.54 -27.55 -12.27
CA GLY A 315 -32.41 -28.72 -12.31
C GLY A 315 -33.84 -28.28 -12.00
N LEU A 316 -34.44 -27.46 -12.87
CA LEU A 316 -35.90 -27.26 -13.10
C LEU A 316 -36.11 -26.15 -14.15
N PRO A 317 -37.20 -26.20 -14.94
CA PRO A 317 -37.35 -25.41 -16.17
C PRO A 317 -37.70 -23.94 -15.93
N SER A 318 -37.28 -23.14 -16.91
CA SER A 318 -37.52 -21.71 -17.05
C SER A 318 -39.00 -21.38 -17.27
N THR A 319 -39.69 -20.90 -16.23
CA THR A 319 -40.88 -20.06 -16.36
C THR A 319 -41.07 -19.27 -15.06
N GLU A 320 -41.17 -17.94 -15.19
CA GLU A 320 -41.64 -16.97 -14.18
C GLU A 320 -40.78 -16.76 -12.92
N TRP A 321 -39.77 -15.90 -13.04
CA TRP A 321 -39.25 -15.13 -11.89
C TRP A 321 -40.19 -13.96 -11.58
N ASN A 322 -41.42 -14.28 -11.14
CA ASN A 322 -42.24 -13.31 -10.43
C ASN A 322 -41.84 -13.36 -8.96
N CYS A 323 -41.21 -12.27 -8.52
CA CYS A 323 -40.73 -12.05 -7.17
C CYS A 323 -41.78 -12.39 -6.10
N TYR A 324 -41.60 -13.53 -5.41
CA TYR A 324 -42.15 -13.73 -4.07
C TYR A 324 -41.14 -13.24 -3.02
N PHE A 325 -40.94 -11.92 -2.99
CA PHE A 325 -40.50 -11.25 -1.77
C PHE A 325 -41.77 -10.91 -0.99
N PRO A 326 -41.97 -11.41 0.24
CA PRO A 326 -43.07 -10.95 1.05
C PRO A 326 -43.00 -9.42 1.19
N LYS A 327 -44.16 -8.78 1.09
CA LYS A 327 -44.42 -7.34 1.23
C LYS A 327 -44.17 -6.82 2.67
N MET A 328 -43.24 -7.42 3.41
CA MET A 328 -43.10 -7.29 4.86
C MET A 328 -41.70 -6.87 5.33
N LEU A 329 -40.97 -6.10 4.51
CA LEU A 329 -39.81 -5.34 4.96
C LEU A 329 -39.94 -3.92 4.39
N ALA A 330 -40.00 -2.93 5.27
CA ALA A 330 -39.90 -1.53 4.88
C ALA A 330 -38.61 -1.30 4.06
N GLU A 331 -38.62 -0.40 3.08
CA GLU A 331 -37.48 -0.17 2.17
C GLU A 331 -36.13 0.00 2.90
N ASN A 332 -36.12 0.71 4.04
CA ASN A 332 -34.94 0.90 4.88
C ASN A 332 -34.38 -0.40 5.51
N GLN A 333 -35.19 -1.45 5.66
CA GLN A 333 -34.75 -2.76 6.16
C GLN A 333 -34.17 -3.62 5.03
N ARG A 334 -34.68 -3.47 3.80
CA ARG A 334 -34.10 -4.13 2.61
C ARG A 334 -32.73 -3.58 2.26
N GLU A 335 -32.55 -2.27 2.32
CA GLU A 335 -31.22 -1.66 2.14
C GLU A 335 -30.23 -2.13 3.21
N LYS A 336 -30.64 -2.20 4.48
CA LYS A 336 -29.79 -2.71 5.57
C LYS A 336 -29.45 -4.19 5.42
N LEU A 337 -30.37 -5.01 4.91
CA LEU A 337 -30.15 -6.43 4.68
C LEU A 337 -29.27 -6.68 3.44
N LEU A 338 -29.47 -5.91 2.36
CA LEU A 338 -28.61 -5.93 1.16
C LEU A 338 -27.22 -5.39 1.48
N TRP A 339 -27.11 -4.38 2.34
CA TRP A 339 -25.85 -3.88 2.88
C TRP A 339 -25.19 -4.90 3.81
N GLY A 340 -25.94 -5.56 4.69
CA GLY A 340 -25.45 -6.64 5.55
C GLY A 340 -24.95 -7.86 4.76
N LEU A 341 -25.67 -8.23 3.69
CA LEU A 341 -25.26 -9.29 2.75
C LEU A 341 -24.09 -8.86 1.87
N SER A 342 -24.00 -7.60 1.43
CA SER A 342 -22.83 -7.09 0.72
C SER A 342 -21.59 -7.06 1.63
N VAL A 343 -21.75 -6.72 2.91
CA VAL A 343 -20.67 -6.78 3.91
C VAL A 343 -20.22 -8.22 4.19
N LEU A 344 -21.12 -9.20 4.09
CA LEU A 344 -20.80 -10.64 4.23
C LEU A 344 -20.11 -11.23 2.99
N VAL A 345 -20.41 -10.74 1.79
CA VAL A 345 -19.86 -11.26 0.52
C VAL A 345 -18.57 -10.53 0.08
N SER A 346 -18.27 -9.36 0.62
CA SER A 346 -17.17 -8.49 0.12
C SER A 346 -15.91 -8.46 0.96
N ASN A 347 -15.66 -9.46 1.81
CA ASN A 347 -14.45 -9.47 2.65
C ASN A 347 -13.23 -9.90 1.85
N MET A 348 -12.82 -9.19 0.80
CA MET A 348 -11.55 -9.41 0.13
C MET A 348 -10.44 -8.64 0.89
N CYS A 349 -9.24 -9.20 0.97
CA CYS A 349 -8.14 -8.63 1.73
C CYS A 349 -7.85 -7.18 1.30
N SER A 350 -7.71 -6.22 2.22
CA SER A 350 -7.52 -4.78 1.92
C SER A 350 -6.32 -4.53 0.96
N TYR A 351 -5.33 -5.42 0.93
CA TYR A 351 -4.16 -5.36 0.03
C TYR A 351 -4.44 -5.81 -1.40
N ILE A 352 -5.18 -6.90 -1.56
CA ILE A 352 -5.61 -7.38 -2.88
C ILE A 352 -6.68 -6.43 -3.40
N GLN A 353 -7.57 -6.00 -2.51
CA GLN A 353 -8.71 -5.16 -2.79
C GLN A 353 -8.29 -3.80 -3.30
N VAL A 354 -7.31 -3.10 -2.69
CA VAL A 354 -6.88 -1.81 -3.25
C VAL A 354 -6.36 -1.94 -4.68
N HIS A 355 -5.66 -3.03 -5.01
CA HIS A 355 -5.19 -3.26 -6.38
C HIS A 355 -6.31 -3.67 -7.33
N TYR A 356 -7.33 -4.39 -6.84
CA TYR A 356 -8.54 -4.72 -7.59
C TYR A 356 -9.44 -3.49 -7.82
N GLU A 357 -9.50 -2.56 -6.86
CA GLU A 357 -10.36 -1.37 -6.88
C GLU A 357 -9.71 -0.15 -7.52
N THR A 358 -8.37 -0.12 -7.60
CA THR A 358 -7.64 1.03 -8.16
C THR A 358 -6.70 0.61 -9.29
N THR A 359 -5.63 -0.13 -8.98
CA THR A 359 -4.56 -0.42 -9.95
C THR A 359 -5.06 -1.17 -11.19
N GLY A 360 -5.95 -2.15 -11.02
CA GLY A 360 -6.56 -2.92 -12.11
C GLY A 360 -7.45 -2.05 -13.00
N PRO A 361 -8.44 -1.33 -12.43
CA PRO A 361 -9.26 -0.36 -13.15
C PRO A 361 -8.44 0.67 -13.91
N GLU A 362 -7.43 1.29 -13.27
CA GLU A 362 -6.56 2.28 -13.91
C GLU A 362 -5.88 1.70 -15.17
N ILE A 363 -5.28 0.50 -15.08
CA ILE A 363 -4.66 -0.15 -16.24
C ILE A 363 -5.69 -0.45 -17.33
N TRP A 364 -6.88 -0.92 -16.97
CA TRP A 364 -7.94 -1.23 -17.93
C TRP A 364 -8.43 0.02 -18.66
N GLU A 365 -8.63 1.12 -17.92
CA GLU A 365 -9.09 2.40 -18.45
C GLU A 365 -8.03 3.05 -19.35
N ASP A 366 -6.79 3.14 -18.87
CA ASP A 366 -5.66 3.74 -19.61
C ASP A 366 -5.39 2.99 -20.92
N THR A 367 -5.51 1.67 -20.90
CA THR A 367 -5.34 0.82 -22.10
C THR A 367 -6.61 0.67 -22.94
N ARG A 368 -7.74 1.25 -22.49
CA ARG A 368 -9.06 1.12 -23.11
C ARG A 368 -9.45 -0.34 -23.37
N GLY A 369 -9.16 -1.21 -22.40
CA GLY A 369 -9.44 -2.65 -22.47
C GLY A 369 -8.58 -3.44 -23.46
N LYS A 370 -7.48 -2.85 -23.98
CA LYS A 370 -6.58 -3.49 -24.95
C LYS A 370 -5.40 -4.22 -24.32
N VAL A 371 -5.25 -4.20 -22.99
CA VAL A 371 -4.20 -4.99 -22.32
C VAL A 371 -4.41 -6.49 -22.61
N ASP A 372 -3.39 -7.13 -23.16
CA ASP A 372 -3.40 -8.57 -23.45
C ASP A 372 -2.65 -9.36 -22.39
N ILE A 373 -1.58 -8.76 -21.83
CA ILE A 373 -0.68 -9.39 -20.87
C ILE A 373 -0.38 -8.41 -19.74
N PHE A 374 -0.52 -8.86 -18.50
CA PHE A 374 -0.14 -8.12 -17.31
C PHE A 374 1.03 -8.81 -16.61
N ILE A 375 2.06 -8.04 -16.26
CA ILE A 375 3.30 -8.54 -15.67
C ILE A 375 3.60 -7.79 -14.37
N ALA A 376 3.81 -8.54 -13.28
CA ALA A 376 4.17 -7.96 -11.98
C ALA A 376 5.08 -8.86 -11.15
N GLY A 377 6.05 -8.24 -10.47
CA GLY A 377 6.90 -8.94 -9.51
C GLY A 377 6.18 -9.28 -8.21
N ILE A 378 6.47 -10.47 -7.67
CA ILE A 378 5.74 -11.02 -6.53
C ILE A 378 6.53 -10.79 -5.23
N GLY A 379 6.08 -9.81 -4.45
CA GLY A 379 6.51 -9.58 -3.07
C GLY A 379 5.50 -10.14 -2.08
N THR A 380 4.49 -9.34 -1.71
CA THR A 380 3.35 -9.81 -0.92
C THR A 380 2.30 -10.55 -1.76
N GLY A 381 2.37 -10.49 -3.09
CA GLY A 381 1.36 -11.06 -3.99
C GLY A 381 0.11 -10.19 -4.23
N GLY A 382 -0.06 -9.10 -3.48
CA GLY A 382 -1.28 -8.26 -3.56
C GLY A 382 -1.52 -7.65 -4.94
N THR A 383 -0.48 -7.08 -5.57
CA THR A 383 -0.61 -6.42 -6.89
C THR A 383 -0.98 -7.41 -7.97
N ILE A 384 -0.29 -8.55 -8.07
CA ILE A 384 -0.57 -9.54 -9.11
C ILE A 384 -1.95 -10.17 -8.93
N SER A 385 -2.36 -10.42 -7.68
CA SER A 385 -3.65 -11.03 -7.37
C SER A 385 -4.80 -10.06 -7.64
N GLY A 386 -4.71 -8.82 -7.14
CA GLY A 386 -5.78 -7.83 -7.29
C GLY A 386 -5.99 -7.40 -8.73
N VAL A 387 -4.90 -7.04 -9.42
CA VAL A 387 -4.97 -6.67 -10.83
C VAL A 387 -5.34 -7.87 -11.69
N GLY A 388 -4.75 -9.04 -11.43
CA GLY A 388 -5.03 -10.26 -12.19
C GLY A 388 -6.50 -10.68 -12.12
N ARG A 389 -7.11 -10.65 -10.92
CA ARG A 389 -8.55 -10.89 -10.73
C ARG A 389 -9.37 -9.91 -11.55
N TYR A 390 -9.14 -8.61 -11.38
CA TYR A 390 -9.89 -7.57 -12.08
C TYR A 390 -9.79 -7.71 -13.61
N LEU A 391 -8.59 -7.86 -14.15
CA LEU A 391 -8.38 -7.95 -15.59
C LEU A 391 -8.99 -9.24 -16.17
N LYS A 392 -8.90 -10.38 -15.47
CA LYS A 392 -9.52 -11.63 -15.94
C LYS A 392 -11.05 -11.60 -15.86
N GLU A 393 -11.64 -10.86 -14.92
CA GLU A 393 -13.08 -10.62 -14.90
C GLU A 393 -13.53 -9.76 -16.09
N LYS A 394 -12.74 -8.76 -16.48
CA LYS A 394 -13.02 -7.94 -17.68
C LYS A 394 -12.80 -8.70 -18.98
N ASN A 395 -11.72 -9.47 -19.06
CA ASN A 395 -11.38 -10.30 -20.20
C ASN A 395 -10.59 -11.54 -19.74
N PRO A 396 -11.23 -12.73 -19.69
CA PRO A 396 -10.57 -13.97 -19.25
C PRO A 396 -9.36 -14.38 -20.10
N LYS A 397 -9.19 -13.80 -21.29
CA LYS A 397 -8.04 -14.07 -22.18
C LYS A 397 -6.78 -13.33 -21.76
N VAL A 398 -6.87 -12.32 -20.88
CA VAL A 398 -5.69 -11.60 -20.37
C VAL A 398 -4.78 -12.59 -19.66
N LYS A 399 -3.51 -12.57 -20.07
CA LYS A 399 -2.45 -13.37 -19.45
C LYS A 399 -1.86 -12.61 -18.28
N VAL A 400 -1.70 -13.28 -17.14
CA VAL A 400 -1.10 -12.71 -15.93
C VAL A 400 0.19 -13.46 -15.64
N ILE A 401 1.31 -12.75 -15.64
CA ILE A 401 2.64 -13.33 -15.50
C ILE A 401 3.31 -12.80 -14.24
N GLY A 402 3.69 -13.72 -13.35
CA GLY A 402 4.46 -13.44 -12.15
C GLY A 402 5.95 -13.37 -12.42
N ILE A 403 6.67 -12.62 -11.58
CA ILE A 403 8.14 -12.61 -11.62
C ILE A 403 8.68 -12.92 -10.23
N GLU A 404 9.67 -13.79 -10.20
CA GLU A 404 10.46 -14.10 -9.01
C GLU A 404 11.97 -14.14 -9.32
N PRO A 405 12.83 -13.99 -8.30
CA PRO A 405 14.27 -14.11 -8.47
C PRO A 405 14.68 -15.55 -8.81
N THR A 406 15.59 -15.75 -9.76
CA THR A 406 16.20 -17.06 -10.03
C THR A 406 16.85 -17.68 -8.77
N GLU A 407 17.35 -16.83 -7.87
CA GLU A 407 18.06 -17.21 -6.66
C GLU A 407 17.11 -17.58 -5.51
N SER A 408 15.80 -17.36 -5.68
CA SER A 408 14.76 -17.68 -4.70
C SER A 408 13.42 -18.03 -5.38
N ASN A 409 13.47 -18.95 -6.35
CA ASN A 409 12.40 -19.31 -7.27
C ASN A 409 11.40 -20.34 -6.70
N ILE A 410 10.79 -20.01 -5.57
CA ILE A 410 9.92 -20.93 -4.82
C ILE A 410 8.62 -21.27 -5.56
N LEU A 411 8.09 -20.37 -6.41
CA LEU A 411 6.87 -20.62 -7.18
C LEU A 411 7.14 -21.56 -8.36
N SER A 412 8.39 -21.62 -8.81
CA SER A 412 8.87 -22.53 -9.87
C SER A 412 9.42 -23.85 -9.31
N GLY A 413 9.19 -24.15 -8.03
CA GLY A 413 9.60 -25.40 -7.37
C GLY A 413 11.03 -25.41 -6.82
N GLY A 414 11.72 -24.27 -6.84
CA GLY A 414 13.04 -24.10 -6.24
C GLY A 414 13.03 -23.92 -4.72
N LYS A 415 14.15 -23.45 -4.19
CA LYS A 415 14.34 -23.21 -2.74
C LYS A 415 14.50 -21.72 -2.46
N PRO A 416 14.08 -21.25 -1.27
CA PRO A 416 14.36 -19.87 -0.88
C PRO A 416 15.86 -19.64 -0.75
N GLY A 417 16.33 -18.49 -1.23
CA GLY A 417 17.74 -18.13 -1.22
C GLY A 417 17.97 -16.62 -1.16
N PRO A 418 19.18 -16.17 -0.81
CA PRO A 418 19.50 -14.75 -0.79
C PRO A 418 19.56 -14.19 -2.22
N HIS A 419 18.93 -13.04 -2.44
CA HIS A 419 18.93 -12.34 -3.73
C HIS A 419 18.99 -10.82 -3.51
N LYS A 420 19.28 -10.06 -4.57
CA LYS A 420 19.43 -8.59 -4.49
C LYS A 420 18.22 -7.81 -5.01
N ILE A 421 17.25 -8.48 -5.64
CA ILE A 421 16.02 -7.86 -6.17
C ILE A 421 15.08 -7.42 -5.04
N GLN A 422 15.33 -6.26 -4.45
CA GLN A 422 14.55 -5.75 -3.32
C GLN A 422 13.09 -5.50 -3.72
N GLY A 423 12.17 -6.06 -2.94
CA GLY A 423 10.72 -5.86 -3.06
C GLY A 423 9.93 -7.07 -3.56
N ILE A 424 10.60 -8.10 -4.08
CA ILE A 424 10.01 -9.38 -4.52
C ILE A 424 10.73 -10.56 -3.84
N GLY A 425 10.29 -11.80 -4.06
CA GLY A 425 11.01 -13.01 -3.64
C GLY A 425 11.08 -13.18 -2.12
N ALA A 426 9.93 -13.16 -1.43
CA ALA A 426 9.90 -13.18 0.04
C ALA A 426 10.49 -14.44 0.72
N GLY A 427 10.82 -15.48 -0.07
CA GLY A 427 11.33 -16.76 0.42
C GLY A 427 10.25 -17.70 1.00
N PHE A 428 8.98 -17.35 0.84
CA PHE A 428 7.79 -18.17 1.12
C PHE A 428 6.62 -17.69 0.24
N VAL A 429 5.63 -18.55 0.01
CA VAL A 429 4.42 -18.19 -0.75
C VAL A 429 3.50 -17.35 0.15
N PRO A 430 3.26 -16.06 -0.16
CA PRO A 430 2.42 -15.20 0.67
C PRO A 430 0.96 -15.64 0.67
N ARG A 431 0.25 -15.50 1.79
CA ARG A 431 -1.21 -15.77 1.85
C ARG A 431 -2.05 -14.83 0.98
N ASN A 432 -1.49 -13.67 0.64
CA ASN A 432 -2.07 -12.68 -0.25
C ASN A 432 -1.88 -13.01 -1.76
N LEU A 433 -1.15 -14.08 -2.09
CA LEU A 433 -0.98 -14.52 -3.47
C LEU A 433 -2.14 -15.43 -3.89
N ASP A 434 -2.87 -15.04 -4.92
CA ASP A 434 -3.80 -15.92 -5.62
C ASP A 434 -3.10 -16.56 -6.82
N GLU A 435 -2.59 -17.77 -6.63
CA GLU A 435 -1.94 -18.52 -7.71
C GLU A 435 -2.91 -18.85 -8.85
N GLY A 436 -4.23 -18.91 -8.58
CA GLY A 436 -5.25 -19.25 -9.57
C GLY A 436 -5.43 -18.20 -10.68
N VAL A 437 -4.93 -16.98 -10.48
CA VAL A 437 -4.91 -15.96 -11.54
C VAL A 437 -3.64 -15.98 -12.39
N ILE A 438 -2.59 -16.70 -12.00
CA ILE A 438 -1.29 -16.66 -12.65
C ILE A 438 -1.25 -17.70 -13.80
N ASP A 439 -0.94 -17.25 -15.01
CA ASP A 439 -0.77 -18.12 -16.18
C ASP A 439 0.67 -18.64 -16.31
N GLU A 440 1.65 -17.87 -15.83
CA GLU A 440 3.08 -18.17 -15.98
C GLU A 440 3.89 -17.44 -14.89
N VAL A 441 5.03 -18.01 -14.48
CA VAL A 441 6.03 -17.35 -13.65
C VAL A 441 7.35 -17.28 -14.42
N ILE A 442 7.97 -16.11 -14.47
CA ILE A 442 9.27 -15.88 -15.11
C ILE A 442 10.32 -15.61 -14.03
N GLU A 443 11.44 -16.33 -14.14
CA GLU A 443 12.60 -16.10 -13.28
C GLU A 443 13.54 -15.05 -13.89
N ILE A 444 13.97 -14.10 -13.07
CA ILE A 444 14.96 -13.08 -13.43
C ILE A 444 16.09 -13.05 -12.40
N SER A 445 17.34 -13.00 -12.85
CA SER A 445 18.48 -12.92 -11.94
C SER A 445 18.68 -11.50 -11.40
N SER A 446 19.33 -11.38 -10.24
CA SER A 446 19.69 -10.09 -9.68
C SER A 446 20.51 -9.23 -10.63
N ASP A 447 21.44 -9.84 -11.36
CA ASP A 447 22.32 -9.11 -12.28
C ASP A 447 21.56 -8.62 -13.51
N GLU A 448 20.67 -9.45 -14.07
CA GLU A 448 19.78 -9.05 -15.17
C GLU A 448 18.84 -7.90 -14.75
N ALA A 449 18.29 -7.98 -13.53
CA ALA A 449 17.43 -6.94 -12.98
C ALA A 449 18.18 -5.61 -12.78
N VAL A 450 19.39 -5.65 -12.23
CA VAL A 450 20.24 -4.46 -12.03
C VAL A 450 20.61 -3.83 -13.37
N GLU A 451 21.05 -4.64 -14.33
CA GLU A 451 21.44 -4.12 -15.64
C GLU A 451 20.25 -3.49 -16.37
N THR A 452 19.10 -4.17 -16.37
CA THR A 452 17.89 -3.62 -17.00
C THR A 452 17.43 -2.33 -16.32
N ALA A 453 17.52 -2.22 -15.00
CA ALA A 453 17.21 -0.98 -14.28
C ALA A 453 18.14 0.18 -14.68
N LYS A 454 19.44 -0.08 -14.91
CA LYS A 454 20.37 0.92 -15.43
C LYS A 454 20.01 1.33 -16.86
N GLN A 455 19.68 0.37 -17.71
CA GLN A 455 19.29 0.65 -19.09
C GLN A 455 17.98 1.46 -19.19
N LEU A 456 17.01 1.25 -18.28
CA LEU A 456 15.82 2.09 -18.20
C LEU A 456 16.17 3.56 -17.93
N ALA A 457 17.12 3.83 -17.04
CA ALA A 457 17.58 5.20 -16.78
C ALA A 457 18.29 5.80 -18.01
N LEU A 458 19.19 5.03 -18.64
CA LEU A 458 19.99 5.50 -19.77
C LEU A 458 19.21 5.68 -21.07
N GLN A 459 18.24 4.81 -21.34
CA GLN A 459 17.55 4.74 -22.64
C GLN A 459 16.15 5.35 -22.64
N GLU A 460 15.49 5.37 -21.48
CA GLU A 460 14.10 5.86 -21.34
C GLU A 460 14.00 7.08 -20.40
N GLY A 461 15.09 7.46 -19.71
CA GLY A 461 15.03 8.49 -18.67
C GLY A 461 14.23 8.08 -17.43
N LEU A 462 14.02 6.77 -17.23
CA LEU A 462 13.22 6.23 -16.13
C LEU A 462 14.14 5.72 -15.00
N LEU A 463 14.31 6.53 -13.96
CA LEU A 463 15.10 6.16 -12.79
C LEU A 463 14.29 5.25 -11.85
N VAL A 464 14.54 3.94 -11.90
CA VAL A 464 13.70 2.94 -11.21
C VAL A 464 14.49 2.04 -10.26
N GLY A 465 13.79 1.37 -9.33
CA GLY A 465 14.37 0.35 -8.47
C GLY A 465 14.65 -0.98 -9.19
N ILE A 466 15.41 -1.87 -8.53
CA ILE A 466 15.85 -3.16 -9.10
C ILE A 466 14.65 -4.06 -9.50
N SER A 467 13.58 -4.05 -8.72
CA SER A 467 12.37 -4.85 -9.04
C SER A 467 11.63 -4.35 -10.28
N SER A 468 11.70 -3.05 -10.61
CA SER A 468 11.22 -2.52 -11.89
C SER A 468 12.10 -3.02 -13.04
N GLY A 469 13.42 -3.09 -12.84
CA GLY A 469 14.34 -3.70 -13.81
C GLY A 469 14.03 -5.18 -14.06
N ALA A 470 13.75 -5.95 -13.00
CA ALA A 470 13.29 -7.34 -13.15
C ALA A 470 11.98 -7.43 -13.96
N ALA A 471 11.04 -6.53 -13.68
CA ALA A 471 9.77 -6.48 -14.39
C ALA A 471 9.93 -6.13 -15.88
N ALA A 472 10.76 -5.14 -16.20
CA ALA A 472 11.09 -4.79 -17.57
C ALA A 472 11.79 -5.94 -18.31
N ALA A 473 12.74 -6.63 -17.66
CA ALA A 473 13.46 -7.75 -18.25
C ALA A 473 12.50 -8.89 -18.64
N ALA A 474 11.59 -9.25 -17.73
CA ALA A 474 10.54 -10.23 -18.02
C ALA A 474 9.62 -9.76 -19.14
N ALA A 475 9.17 -8.50 -19.11
CA ALA A 475 8.33 -7.94 -20.17
C ALA A 475 9.01 -7.95 -21.54
N MET A 476 10.32 -7.69 -21.61
CA MET A 476 11.10 -7.80 -22.84
C MET A 476 11.19 -9.25 -23.33
N LYS A 477 11.40 -10.23 -22.43
CA LYS A 477 11.39 -11.66 -22.81
C LYS A 477 10.04 -12.07 -23.39
N VAL A 478 8.94 -11.67 -22.75
CA VAL A 478 7.57 -11.96 -23.21
C VAL A 478 7.25 -11.22 -24.51
N GLY A 479 7.67 -9.96 -24.62
CA GLY A 479 7.42 -9.11 -25.79
C GLY A 479 8.18 -9.54 -27.03
N LYS A 480 9.26 -10.32 -26.89
CA LYS A 480 10.01 -10.92 -28.00
C LYS A 480 9.41 -12.22 -28.53
N ARG A 481 8.43 -12.82 -27.84
CA ARG A 481 7.82 -14.08 -28.27
C ARG A 481 6.97 -13.86 -29.54
N PRO A 482 7.16 -14.63 -30.63
CA PRO A 482 6.46 -14.41 -31.89
C PRO A 482 4.94 -14.39 -31.78
N GLU A 483 4.36 -15.22 -30.91
CA GLU A 483 2.91 -15.30 -30.66
C GLU A 483 2.32 -14.06 -29.97
N ASN A 484 3.17 -13.13 -29.52
CA ASN A 484 2.76 -11.87 -28.91
C ASN A 484 2.86 -10.68 -29.87
N ALA A 485 3.09 -10.91 -31.16
CA ALA A 485 3.13 -9.85 -32.16
C ALA A 485 1.86 -8.98 -32.12
N GLY A 486 2.04 -7.66 -32.02
CA GLY A 486 0.97 -6.66 -31.98
C GLY A 486 0.21 -6.53 -30.66
N LYS A 487 0.50 -7.39 -29.66
CA LYS A 487 -0.16 -7.34 -28.35
C LYS A 487 0.31 -6.15 -27.50
N LEU A 488 -0.44 -5.85 -26.44
CA LEU A 488 -0.08 -4.87 -25.42
C LEU A 488 0.21 -5.55 -24.08
N ILE A 489 1.42 -5.31 -23.58
CA ILE A 489 1.90 -5.74 -22.26
C ILE A 489 1.85 -4.56 -21.30
N ALA A 490 1.14 -4.70 -20.18
CA ALA A 490 1.21 -3.78 -19.05
C ALA A 490 2.16 -4.36 -17.98
N VAL A 491 3.16 -3.59 -17.56
CA VAL A 491 4.16 -4.03 -16.56
C VAL A 491 4.30 -3.04 -15.41
N VAL A 492 4.33 -3.51 -14.16
CA VAL A 492 4.42 -2.62 -12.99
C VAL A 492 5.86 -2.24 -12.67
N PHE A 493 6.13 -0.94 -12.51
CA PHE A 493 7.40 -0.41 -11.99
C PHE A 493 7.22 0.04 -10.53
N PRO A 494 7.57 -0.80 -9.53
CA PRO A 494 7.06 -0.64 -8.17
C PRO A 494 7.63 0.53 -7.37
N SER A 495 8.80 1.05 -7.70
CA SER A 495 9.45 2.11 -6.91
C SER A 495 10.52 2.91 -7.65
N PHE A 496 10.69 4.16 -7.22
CA PHE A 496 11.66 5.10 -7.77
C PHE A 496 13.11 4.78 -7.38
N GLY A 497 14.04 4.96 -8.31
CA GLY A 497 15.43 4.50 -8.17
C GLY A 497 16.25 5.25 -7.13
N GLU A 498 15.97 6.54 -6.88
CA GLU A 498 16.74 7.37 -5.95
C GLU A 498 16.78 6.81 -4.51
N ARG A 499 15.72 6.10 -4.10
CA ARG A 499 15.66 5.42 -2.80
C ARG A 499 16.78 4.39 -2.60
N TYR A 500 17.36 3.92 -3.70
CA TYR A 500 18.30 2.81 -3.73
C TYR A 500 19.73 3.25 -4.03
N LEU A 501 20.05 4.55 -3.96
CA LEU A 501 21.39 5.10 -4.20
C LEU A 501 22.48 4.41 -3.39
N SER A 502 22.18 3.91 -2.17
CA SER A 502 23.13 3.16 -1.32
C SER A 502 23.22 1.66 -1.61
N SER A 503 22.37 1.12 -2.51
CA SER A 503 22.33 -0.31 -2.85
C SER A 503 23.28 -0.73 -3.98
N ILE A 504 23.28 -2.03 -4.31
CA ILE A 504 24.02 -2.61 -5.44
C ILE A 504 23.68 -1.94 -6.79
N LEU A 505 22.46 -1.41 -6.94
CA LEU A 505 21.99 -0.83 -8.20
C LEU A 505 22.93 0.27 -8.71
N PHE A 506 23.43 1.11 -7.80
CA PHE A 506 24.30 2.23 -8.11
C PHE A 506 25.75 1.99 -7.66
N GLN A 507 26.13 0.78 -7.25
CA GLN A 507 27.47 0.54 -6.71
C GLN A 507 28.56 0.93 -7.72
N SER A 508 28.47 0.47 -8.97
CA SER A 508 29.48 0.80 -9.99
C SER A 508 29.55 2.29 -10.31
N ILE A 509 28.41 2.99 -10.32
CA ILE A 509 28.33 4.43 -10.58
C ILE A 509 28.88 5.21 -9.38
N ARG A 510 28.60 4.75 -8.15
CA ARG A 510 29.12 5.37 -6.94
C ARG A 510 30.64 5.25 -6.88
N GLU A 511 31.18 4.08 -7.19
CA GLU A 511 32.63 3.85 -7.27
C GLU A 511 33.29 4.79 -8.30
N GLU A 512 32.65 5.01 -9.46
CA GLU A 512 33.12 6.01 -10.43
C GLU A 512 33.09 7.43 -9.86
N CYS A 513 31.96 7.86 -9.29
CA CYS A 513 31.78 9.19 -8.71
C CYS A 513 32.75 9.50 -7.57
N GLU A 514 33.03 8.53 -6.69
CA GLU A 514 33.98 8.68 -5.57
C GLU A 514 35.42 8.91 -6.04
N ASN A 515 35.74 8.47 -7.27
CA ASN A 515 37.07 8.61 -7.88
C ASN A 515 37.20 9.83 -8.81
N MET A 516 36.13 10.60 -9.02
CA MET A 516 36.18 11.82 -9.84
C MET A 516 37.03 12.90 -9.17
N LYS A 517 37.87 13.57 -9.97
CA LYS A 517 38.70 14.69 -9.52
C LYS A 517 38.22 15.98 -10.19
N PRO A 518 38.28 17.14 -9.49
CA PRO A 518 38.04 18.42 -10.14
C PRO A 518 39.01 18.62 -11.31
N GLU A 519 38.49 19.02 -12.48
CA GLU A 519 39.35 19.46 -13.57
C GLU A 519 39.98 20.83 -13.20
N PRO A 520 41.30 20.99 -13.39
CA PRO A 520 42.08 22.13 -12.90
C PRO A 520 41.76 23.46 -13.58
#